data_AF-F9QA14-F1
#
_entry.id   AF-F9QA14-F1
#
_cell.length_a   1.000
_cell.length_b   1.000
_cell.length_c   1.000
_cell.angle_alpha   90.00
_cell.angle_beta   90.00
_cell.angle_gamma   90.00
#
_symmetry.space_group_name_H-M   'P 1'
#
loop_
_entity.id
_entity.type
_entity.pdbx_description
1 polymer ?
#
loop_
_entity_poly.entity_id
_entity_poly.type
_entity_poly.pdbx_seq_one_letter_code
_entity_poly.pdbx_strand_id
1 'polypeptide(L)'
;MLLVASVLLFYYVLGAEQPWRLHLKPIAWGMVIFGLGSLLPMAYARFFRWYGIDFTGLAENTDASVIDNINSLLQVVTGQFWLTFEFDFVHVLYLLTCALPLITYMLFNRRHAGLSLETLLIASALSLFVLGFIGVPPILYLSALLLLVYWTESRAFFGLLVFLFIGYLGLFYYQLTIPLLYKGLLLVGFAAIFAVVALYLHMRYRTVSQHSLEYPPVFKRTMGLVGAFVICLLGAVNYKVQQFEDVLATGKSIILEIAPVDPRSLMQGDYMTLHYAILDDLQSRTELLSDELKEEEQQAYLLLKLDANNLAGLCAVSGTPPSDFADCTPDVYLPVKYGYWRMRLPSQDYFFAEGKGAYYAQAQYAEYRFKNGIVLLARLLDKNLQGL
;
A
#
# COMPACT_ATOMS: atom_id res chain seq x y z
N MET A 1 -16.56 23.60 -4.44
CA MET A 1 -17.70 24.43 -3.98
C MET A 1 -18.82 23.55 -3.42
N LEU A 2 -19.31 22.56 -4.19
CA LEU A 2 -20.36 21.62 -3.74
C LEU A 2 -20.04 20.90 -2.42
N LEU A 3 -18.79 20.45 -2.24
CA LEU A 3 -18.33 19.76 -1.01
C LEU A 3 -18.37 20.67 0.23
N VAL A 4 -17.94 21.92 0.09
CA VAL A 4 -17.96 22.89 1.21
C VAL A 4 -19.41 23.29 1.52
N ALA A 5 -20.21 23.55 0.46
CA ALA A 5 -21.61 23.91 0.59
C ALA A 5 -22.44 22.79 1.24
N SER A 6 -22.17 21.51 0.90
CA SER A 6 -22.90 20.37 1.48
C SER A 6 -22.69 20.28 2.98
N VAL A 7 -21.45 20.43 3.46
CA VAL A 7 -21.12 20.38 4.90
C VAL A 7 -21.72 21.56 5.66
N LEU A 8 -21.62 22.78 5.12
CA LEU A 8 -22.19 23.98 5.76
C LEU A 8 -23.73 23.92 5.82
N LEU A 9 -24.37 23.52 4.71
CA LEU A 9 -25.82 23.34 4.65
C LEU A 9 -26.24 22.27 5.66
N PHE A 10 -25.54 21.14 5.72
CA PHE A 10 -25.86 20.07 6.67
C PHE A 10 -25.72 20.52 8.13
N TYR A 11 -24.67 21.28 8.46
CA TYR A 11 -24.51 21.87 9.79
C TYR A 11 -25.68 22.81 10.14
N TYR A 12 -26.11 23.64 9.20
CA TYR A 12 -27.28 24.52 9.38
C TYR A 12 -28.55 23.70 9.66
N VAL A 13 -28.79 22.62 8.92
CA VAL A 13 -29.94 21.72 9.12
C VAL A 13 -29.95 21.10 10.53
N LEU A 14 -28.79 20.73 11.06
CA LEU A 14 -28.67 20.20 12.42
C LEU A 14 -28.90 21.25 13.52
N GLY A 15 -28.79 22.55 13.18
CA GLY A 15 -29.16 23.66 14.06
C GLY A 15 -30.64 24.06 13.98
N ALA A 16 -31.34 23.73 12.89
CA ALA A 16 -32.72 24.14 12.67
C ALA A 16 -33.71 23.46 13.63
N GLU A 17 -34.84 24.15 13.89
CA GLU A 17 -35.95 23.61 14.67
C GLU A 17 -36.57 22.35 14.03
N GLN A 18 -37.20 21.52 14.86
CA GLN A 18 -37.79 20.22 14.49
C GLN A 18 -38.55 20.18 13.14
N PRO A 19 -39.49 21.10 12.83
CA PRO A 19 -40.27 21.02 11.58
C PRO A 19 -39.42 21.22 10.32
N TRP A 20 -38.49 22.18 10.34
CA TRP A 20 -37.59 22.45 9.22
C TRP A 20 -36.53 21.36 9.05
N ARG A 21 -36.08 20.79 10.17
CA ARG A 21 -35.06 19.73 10.17
C ARG A 21 -35.53 18.46 9.44
N LEU A 22 -36.80 18.09 9.56
CA LEU A 22 -37.39 16.93 8.86
C LEU A 22 -37.30 17.07 7.33
N HIS A 23 -37.58 18.26 6.80
CA HIS A 23 -37.58 18.51 5.35
C HIS A 23 -36.18 18.78 4.80
N LEU A 24 -35.31 19.44 5.57
CA LEU A 24 -33.98 19.82 5.11
C LEU A 24 -32.96 18.68 5.21
N LYS A 25 -33.17 17.69 6.10
CA LYS A 25 -32.27 16.53 6.26
C LYS A 25 -32.08 15.74 4.95
N PRO A 26 -33.14 15.32 4.23
CA PRO A 26 -32.98 14.63 2.95
C PRO A 26 -32.26 15.47 1.89
N ILE A 27 -32.49 16.78 1.87
CA ILE A 27 -31.84 17.72 0.94
C ILE A 27 -30.33 17.81 1.23
N ALA A 28 -29.99 17.92 2.52
CA ALA A 28 -28.60 17.94 2.95
C ALA A 28 -27.90 16.62 2.63
N TRP A 29 -28.57 15.49 2.81
CA TRP A 29 -28.05 14.19 2.37
C TRP A 29 -27.90 14.07 0.86
N GLY A 30 -28.87 14.58 0.09
CA GLY A 30 -28.80 14.62 -1.37
C GLY A 30 -27.59 15.40 -1.86
N MET A 31 -27.29 16.55 -1.26
CA MET A 31 -26.08 17.33 -1.56
C MET A 31 -24.79 16.61 -1.17
N VAL A 32 -24.77 15.89 -0.04
CA VAL A 32 -23.60 15.08 0.36
C VAL A 32 -23.37 13.95 -0.63
N ILE A 33 -24.41 13.21 -1.02
CA ILE A 33 -24.33 12.10 -1.99
C ILE A 33 -23.91 12.60 -3.38
N PHE A 34 -24.47 13.73 -3.82
CA PHE A 34 -24.06 14.37 -5.07
C PHE A 34 -22.60 14.83 -5.00
N GLY A 35 -22.18 15.38 -3.87
CA GLY A 35 -20.78 15.70 -3.59
C GLY A 35 -19.85 14.49 -3.60
N LEU A 36 -20.27 13.35 -3.06
CA LEU A 36 -19.50 12.09 -3.11
C LEU A 36 -19.24 11.64 -4.56
N GLY A 37 -20.17 11.89 -5.49
CA GLY A 37 -19.97 11.62 -6.92
C GLY A 37 -18.80 12.39 -7.52
N SER A 38 -18.55 13.61 -7.03
CA SER A 38 -17.41 14.44 -7.47
C SER A 38 -16.05 13.97 -6.95
N LEU A 39 -16.02 13.00 -6.03
CA LEU A 39 -14.78 12.45 -5.48
C LEU A 39 -14.19 11.34 -6.34
N LEU A 40 -14.94 10.79 -7.32
CA LEU A 40 -14.45 9.74 -8.21
C LEU A 40 -13.05 10.11 -8.73
N PRO A 41 -12.02 9.27 -8.51
CA PRO A 41 -10.62 9.67 -8.73
C PRO A 41 -10.36 10.28 -10.11
N MET A 42 -10.99 9.73 -11.15
CA MET A 42 -10.89 10.26 -12.52
C MET A 42 -11.54 11.63 -12.69
N ALA A 43 -12.69 11.88 -12.09
CA ALA A 43 -13.38 13.16 -12.16
C ALA A 43 -12.66 14.22 -11.32
N TYR A 44 -12.22 13.83 -10.13
CA TYR A 44 -11.51 14.69 -9.19
C TYR A 44 -10.13 15.12 -9.72
N ALA A 45 -9.32 14.17 -10.18
CA ALA A 45 -8.01 14.46 -10.74
C ALA A 45 -8.10 15.30 -12.02
N ARG A 46 -9.07 15.00 -12.91
CA ARG A 46 -9.30 15.81 -14.12
C ARG A 46 -9.74 17.24 -13.79
N PHE A 47 -10.61 17.42 -12.79
CA PHE A 47 -11.09 18.73 -12.38
C PHE A 47 -9.93 19.63 -11.96
N PHE A 48 -9.09 19.17 -11.02
CA PHE A 48 -7.96 19.98 -10.55
C PHE A 48 -6.86 20.16 -11.59
N ARG A 49 -6.57 19.13 -12.40
CA ARG A 49 -5.64 19.24 -13.53
C ARG A 49 -6.07 20.29 -14.55
N TRP A 50 -7.36 20.39 -14.85
CA TRP A 50 -7.89 21.41 -15.77
C TRP A 50 -7.61 22.84 -15.26
N TYR A 51 -7.57 23.02 -13.94
CA TYR A 51 -7.29 24.30 -13.30
C TYR A 51 -5.82 24.48 -12.87
N GLY A 52 -4.89 23.73 -13.47
CA GLY A 52 -3.45 23.92 -13.28
C GLY A 52 -2.85 23.25 -12.03
N ILE A 53 -3.66 22.51 -11.26
CA ILE A 53 -3.15 21.68 -10.15
C ILE A 53 -2.86 20.28 -10.70
N ASP A 54 -1.63 20.07 -11.18
CA ASP A 54 -1.17 18.78 -11.68
C ASP A 54 -0.12 18.16 -10.76
N PHE A 55 -0.50 17.09 -10.08
CA PHE A 55 0.39 16.34 -9.20
C PHE A 55 1.17 15.21 -9.92
N THR A 56 0.95 15.01 -11.22
CA THR A 56 1.44 13.82 -11.95
C THR A 56 2.77 13.99 -12.69
N GLY A 57 3.26 15.22 -12.87
CA GLY A 57 4.40 15.51 -13.78
C GLY A 57 5.80 15.53 -13.15
N LEU A 58 5.97 15.33 -11.84
CA LEU A 58 7.23 15.63 -11.14
C LEU A 58 7.86 14.45 -10.39
N ALA A 59 7.21 13.28 -10.40
CA ALA A 59 7.73 12.06 -9.77
C ALA A 59 8.92 11.43 -10.54
N GLU A 60 9.22 11.93 -11.75
CA GLU A 60 10.27 11.37 -12.60
C GLU A 60 11.69 11.83 -12.19
N ASN A 61 11.80 12.93 -11.44
CA ASN A 61 13.10 13.59 -11.15
C ASN A 61 13.44 13.69 -9.65
N THR A 62 12.61 13.17 -8.75
CA THR A 62 12.93 13.17 -7.32
C THR A 62 13.43 11.80 -6.93
N ASP A 63 14.76 11.65 -6.90
CA ASP A 63 15.39 10.55 -6.18
C ASP A 63 14.82 10.56 -4.75
N ALA A 64 13.99 9.57 -4.43
CA ALA A 64 13.40 9.39 -3.10
C ALA A 64 14.44 9.30 -1.96
N SER A 65 15.73 9.23 -2.33
CA SER A 65 16.90 9.12 -1.48
C SER A 65 17.48 10.45 -0.94
N VAL A 66 17.01 11.62 -1.37
CA VAL A 66 17.57 12.91 -0.92
C VAL A 66 16.51 13.79 -0.24
N ILE A 67 16.13 13.42 0.98
CA ILE A 67 15.48 14.34 1.92
C ILE A 67 16.53 14.83 2.90
N ASP A 68 17.13 15.98 2.60
CA ASP A 68 18.14 16.58 3.45
C ASP A 68 17.54 17.53 4.51
N ASN A 69 16.25 17.90 4.39
CA ASN A 69 15.63 18.88 5.28
C ASN A 69 14.10 18.69 5.47
N ILE A 70 13.53 19.34 6.49
CA ILE A 70 12.08 19.31 6.80
C ILE A 70 11.25 19.85 5.64
N ASN A 71 11.76 20.83 4.89
CA ASN A 71 11.04 21.41 3.75
C ASN A 71 10.85 20.39 2.61
N SER A 72 11.87 19.60 2.29
CA SER A 72 11.75 18.54 1.28
C SER A 72 10.81 17.43 1.74
N LEU A 73 10.83 17.09 3.04
CA LEU A 73 9.86 16.15 3.61
C LEU A 73 8.43 16.66 3.48
N LEU A 74 8.19 17.92 3.83
CA LEU A 74 6.87 18.53 3.74
C LEU A 74 6.39 18.58 2.28
N GLN A 75 7.26 18.91 1.34
CA GLN A 75 6.98 18.88 -0.08
C GLN A 75 6.60 17.48 -0.57
N VAL A 76 7.35 16.45 -0.21
CA VAL A 76 7.05 15.06 -0.61
C VAL A 76 5.73 14.58 0.00
N VAL A 77 5.52 14.79 1.30
CA VAL A 77 4.31 14.34 2.02
C VAL A 77 3.05 15.04 1.52
N THR A 78 3.16 16.32 1.16
CA THR A 78 2.02 17.10 0.64
C THR A 78 1.82 16.96 -0.86
N GLY A 79 2.55 16.06 -1.52
CA GLY A 79 2.45 15.85 -2.97
C GLY A 79 2.82 17.10 -3.76
N GLN A 80 3.78 17.89 -3.28
CA GLN A 80 4.26 19.14 -3.89
C GLN A 80 3.23 20.28 -3.93
N PHE A 81 2.12 20.18 -3.19
CA PHE A 81 1.06 21.19 -3.14
C PHE A 81 1.58 22.62 -2.92
N TRP A 82 2.57 22.80 -2.04
CA TRP A 82 3.11 24.12 -1.71
C TRP A 82 3.94 24.77 -2.82
N LEU A 83 4.50 23.99 -3.76
CA LEU A 83 5.23 24.54 -4.90
C LEU A 83 4.28 25.03 -6.00
N THR A 84 3.11 24.39 -6.11
CA THR A 84 2.08 24.75 -7.09
C THR A 84 1.09 25.80 -6.55
N PHE A 85 1.19 26.16 -5.27
CA PHE A 85 0.21 27.00 -4.62
C PHE A 85 0.27 28.44 -5.12
N GLU A 86 -0.84 28.90 -5.69
CA GLU A 86 -1.08 30.31 -6.01
C GLU A 86 -2.28 30.84 -5.21
N PHE A 87 -2.27 32.14 -4.89
CA PHE A 87 -3.39 32.80 -4.20
C PHE A 87 -4.55 33.09 -5.17
N ASP A 88 -5.16 32.04 -5.71
CA ASP A 88 -6.34 32.12 -6.58
C ASP A 88 -7.60 31.52 -5.91
N PHE A 89 -8.75 31.68 -6.58
CA PHE A 89 -10.02 31.15 -6.07
C PHE A 89 -10.04 29.62 -5.95
N VAL A 90 -9.33 28.90 -6.83
CA VAL A 90 -9.35 27.43 -6.89
C VAL A 90 -8.57 26.84 -5.72
N HIS A 91 -7.37 27.33 -5.46
CA HIS A 91 -6.52 26.95 -4.35
C HIS A 91 -7.14 27.33 -3.00
N VAL A 92 -7.78 28.50 -2.89
CA VAL A 92 -8.54 28.86 -1.68
C VAL A 92 -9.69 27.87 -1.45
N LEU A 93 -10.43 27.51 -2.50
CA LEU A 93 -11.50 26.53 -2.41
C LEU A 93 -10.98 25.12 -2.06
N TYR A 94 -9.80 24.76 -2.56
CA TYR A 94 -9.11 23.51 -2.23
C TYR A 94 -8.74 23.46 -0.73
N LEU A 95 -8.11 24.53 -0.22
CA LEU A 95 -7.77 24.67 1.20
C LEU A 95 -9.00 24.60 2.09
N LEU A 96 -10.09 25.26 1.70
CA LEU A 96 -11.37 25.18 2.43
C LEU A 96 -11.91 23.76 2.49
N THR A 97 -11.77 22.99 1.41
CA THR A 97 -12.18 21.57 1.36
C THR A 97 -11.30 20.73 2.29
N CYS A 98 -10.00 20.98 2.31
CA CYS A 98 -9.06 20.30 3.20
C CYS A 98 -9.35 20.61 4.67
N ALA A 99 -9.69 21.86 5.00
CA ALA A 99 -9.96 22.30 6.36
C ALA A 99 -11.29 21.80 6.94
N LEU A 100 -12.13 21.12 6.15
CA LEU A 100 -13.47 20.69 6.57
C LEU A 100 -13.50 19.86 7.85
N PRO A 101 -12.60 18.89 8.13
CA PRO A 101 -12.61 18.12 9.38
C PRO A 101 -12.42 19.00 10.62
N LEU A 102 -11.53 19.99 10.51
CA LEU A 102 -11.28 20.94 11.59
C LEU A 102 -12.46 21.89 11.76
N ILE A 103 -13.03 22.39 10.65
CA ILE A 103 -14.21 23.26 10.67
C ILE A 103 -15.41 22.52 11.30
N THR A 104 -15.70 21.28 10.90
CA THR A 104 -16.81 20.50 11.46
C THR A 104 -16.61 20.24 12.95
N TYR A 105 -15.38 19.91 13.35
CA TYR A 105 -15.05 19.72 14.76
C TYR A 105 -15.22 21.01 15.59
N MET A 106 -14.71 22.15 15.10
CA MET A 106 -14.86 23.43 15.79
C MET A 106 -16.32 23.87 15.89
N LEU A 107 -17.10 23.68 14.83
CA LEU A 107 -18.54 23.96 14.83
C LEU A 107 -19.29 23.07 15.84
N PHE A 108 -18.88 21.81 15.99
CA PHE A 108 -19.40 20.91 17.01
C PHE A 108 -19.05 21.40 18.43
N ASN A 109 -17.77 21.70 18.67
CA ASN A 109 -17.30 22.10 19.99
C ASN A 109 -17.85 23.48 20.43
N ARG A 110 -18.23 24.37 19.51
CA ARG A 110 -18.88 25.66 19.84
C ARG A 110 -20.17 25.52 20.66
N ARG A 111 -20.84 24.37 20.61
CA ARG A 111 -22.07 24.10 21.39
C ARG A 111 -21.79 23.59 22.80
N HIS A 112 -20.55 23.21 23.09
CA HIS A 112 -20.10 22.76 24.40
C HIS A 112 -19.35 23.90 25.10
N ALA A 113 -19.60 24.11 26.39
CA ALA A 113 -19.04 25.22 27.14
C ALA A 113 -17.54 25.01 27.44
N GLY A 114 -16.68 25.87 26.87
CA GLY A 114 -15.28 26.05 27.26
C GLY A 114 -14.21 25.40 26.35
N LEU A 115 -13.00 25.97 26.37
CA LEU A 115 -11.79 25.36 25.80
C LEU A 115 -11.24 24.35 26.82
N SER A 116 -11.54 23.07 26.62
CA SER A 116 -10.93 21.99 27.39
C SER A 116 -9.59 21.59 26.76
N LEU A 117 -8.70 20.97 27.56
CA LEU A 117 -7.47 20.36 27.05
C LEU A 117 -7.75 19.35 25.93
N GLU A 118 -8.87 18.63 26.01
CA GLU A 118 -9.28 17.64 24.99
C GLU A 118 -9.65 18.31 23.68
N THR A 119 -10.34 19.44 23.76
CA THR A 119 -10.66 20.25 22.59
C THR A 119 -9.39 20.63 21.85
N LEU A 120 -8.37 21.07 22.59
CA LEU A 120 -7.07 21.42 22.02
C LEU A 120 -6.35 20.20 21.44
N LEU A 121 -6.34 19.06 22.15
CA LEU A 121 -5.70 17.84 21.66
C LEU A 121 -6.35 17.35 20.36
N ILE A 122 -7.68 17.23 20.31
CA ILE A 122 -8.39 16.76 19.12
C ILE A 122 -8.22 17.77 17.98
N ALA A 123 -8.33 19.08 18.25
CA ALA A 123 -8.10 20.11 17.24
C ALA A 123 -6.67 20.07 16.68
N SER A 124 -5.67 19.83 17.53
CA SER A 124 -4.26 19.71 17.10
C SER A 124 -4.04 18.47 16.24
N ALA A 125 -4.60 17.31 16.62
CA ALA A 125 -4.54 16.08 15.83
C ALA A 125 -5.21 16.24 14.47
N LEU A 126 -6.40 16.87 14.43
CA LEU A 126 -7.09 17.17 13.17
C LEU A 126 -6.33 18.19 12.33
N SER A 127 -5.70 19.20 12.93
CA SER A 127 -4.89 20.18 12.20
C SER A 127 -3.67 19.52 11.54
N LEU A 128 -2.97 18.65 12.29
CA LEU A 128 -1.89 17.84 11.73
C LEU A 128 -2.42 16.94 10.60
N PHE A 129 -3.57 16.30 10.78
CA PHE A 129 -4.20 15.43 9.78
C PHE A 129 -4.51 16.19 8.48
N VAL A 130 -5.07 17.40 8.59
CA VAL A 130 -5.30 18.28 7.44
C VAL A 130 -4.00 18.63 6.72
N LEU A 131 -2.95 18.97 7.47
CA LEU A 131 -1.64 19.29 6.88
C LEU A 131 -1.00 18.08 6.18
N GLY A 132 -1.06 16.90 6.81
CA GLY A 132 -0.46 15.67 6.27
C GLY A 132 -1.18 15.15 5.03
N PHE A 133 -2.51 15.25 4.98
CA PHE A 133 -3.32 14.77 3.85
C PHE A 133 -3.81 15.89 2.93
N ILE A 134 -3.15 17.06 2.94
CA ILE A 134 -3.55 18.19 2.09
C ILE A 134 -3.54 17.82 0.61
N GLY A 135 -2.60 16.97 0.18
CA GLY A 135 -2.53 16.45 -1.19
C GLY A 135 -3.58 15.38 -1.52
N VAL A 136 -4.45 15.00 -0.57
CA VAL A 136 -5.50 13.99 -0.73
C VAL A 136 -6.84 14.44 -0.12
N PRO A 137 -7.47 15.50 -0.65
CA PRO A 137 -8.68 16.06 -0.04
C PRO A 137 -9.89 15.14 0.05
N PRO A 138 -10.08 14.09 -0.79
CA PRO A 138 -11.18 13.14 -0.59
C PRO A 138 -11.17 12.46 0.79
N ILE A 139 -9.98 12.12 1.31
CA ILE A 139 -9.83 11.53 2.65
C ILE A 139 -10.27 12.54 3.72
N LEU A 140 -9.84 13.80 3.59
CA LEU A 140 -10.23 14.87 4.49
C LEU A 140 -11.74 15.12 4.45
N TYR A 141 -12.34 15.23 3.27
CA TYR A 141 -13.78 15.41 3.14
C TYR A 141 -14.58 14.26 3.78
N LEU A 142 -14.20 13.01 3.52
CA LEU A 142 -14.86 11.84 4.13
C LEU A 142 -14.72 11.82 5.65
N SER A 143 -13.57 12.24 6.20
CA SER A 143 -13.39 12.37 7.64
C SER A 143 -14.31 13.45 8.25
N ALA A 144 -14.52 14.57 7.54
CA ALA A 144 -15.46 15.60 7.96
C ALA A 144 -16.91 15.08 7.98
N LEU A 145 -17.29 14.27 6.98
CA LEU A 145 -18.59 13.63 6.93
C LEU A 145 -18.77 12.57 8.04
N LEU A 146 -17.72 11.79 8.36
CA LEU A 146 -17.77 10.83 9.47
C LEU A 146 -18.00 11.52 10.82
N LEU A 147 -17.30 12.64 11.06
CA LEU A 147 -17.53 13.48 12.25
C LEU A 147 -18.96 14.00 12.31
N LEU A 148 -19.52 14.39 11.16
CA LEU A 148 -20.86 14.94 11.07
C LEU A 148 -21.94 13.85 11.22
N VAL A 149 -21.73 12.67 10.67
CA VAL A 149 -22.66 11.52 10.75
C VAL A 149 -22.84 11.04 12.17
N TYR A 150 -21.81 11.14 13.01
CA TYR A 150 -21.92 10.83 14.43
C TYR A 150 -23.12 11.54 15.09
N TRP A 151 -23.45 12.76 14.64
CA TRP A 151 -24.57 13.54 15.16
C TRP A 151 -25.94 13.17 14.56
N THR A 152 -25.96 12.37 13.50
CA THR A 152 -27.19 12.00 12.78
C THR A 152 -27.80 10.68 13.23
N GLU A 153 -27.09 9.94 14.09
CA GLU A 153 -27.47 8.62 14.64
C GLU A 153 -27.79 7.54 13.58
N SER A 154 -27.47 7.78 12.30
CA SER A 154 -27.73 6.85 11.20
C SER A 154 -26.61 5.82 11.05
N ARG A 155 -26.86 4.59 11.51
CA ARG A 155 -25.90 3.47 11.43
C ARG A 155 -25.59 3.06 9.99
N ALA A 156 -26.59 3.04 9.11
CA ALA A 156 -26.42 2.65 7.71
C ALA A 156 -25.50 3.63 6.97
N PHE A 157 -25.71 4.92 7.19
CA PHE A 157 -24.91 5.96 6.54
C PHE A 157 -23.49 6.04 7.13
N PHE A 158 -23.34 5.81 8.44
CA PHE A 158 -22.03 5.61 9.05
C PHE A 158 -21.27 4.45 8.39
N GLY A 159 -21.93 3.29 8.23
CA GLY A 159 -21.34 2.13 7.55
C GLY A 159 -20.94 2.44 6.10
N LEU A 160 -21.79 3.15 5.34
CA LEU A 160 -21.48 3.57 3.97
C LEU A 160 -20.24 4.48 3.92
N LEU A 161 -20.17 5.50 4.79
CA LEU A 161 -19.01 6.39 4.83
C LEU A 161 -17.73 5.68 5.24
N VAL A 162 -17.79 4.75 6.20
CA VAL A 162 -16.64 3.93 6.58
C VAL A 162 -16.18 3.08 5.39
N PHE A 163 -17.11 2.44 4.69
CA PHE A 163 -16.80 1.67 3.48
C PHE A 163 -16.13 2.55 2.40
N LEU A 164 -16.69 3.73 2.12
CA LEU A 164 -16.12 4.68 1.17
C LEU A 164 -14.73 5.16 1.65
N PHE A 165 -14.57 5.48 2.93
CA PHE A 165 -13.30 5.92 3.50
C PHE A 165 -12.21 4.85 3.33
N ILE A 166 -12.53 3.58 3.62
CA ILE A 166 -11.62 2.45 3.38
C ILE A 166 -11.32 2.30 1.89
N GLY A 167 -12.33 2.41 1.03
CA GLY A 167 -12.14 2.38 -0.43
C GLY A 167 -11.20 3.46 -0.93
N TYR A 168 -11.34 4.71 -0.45
CA TYR A 168 -10.44 5.81 -0.80
C TYR A 168 -9.04 5.64 -0.22
N LEU A 169 -8.89 5.09 0.98
CA LEU A 169 -7.58 4.69 1.50
C LEU A 169 -6.93 3.61 0.64
N GLY A 170 -7.71 2.66 0.10
CA GLY A 170 -7.23 1.69 -0.87
C GLY A 170 -6.79 2.34 -2.19
N LEU A 171 -7.54 3.35 -2.67
CA LEU A 171 -7.20 4.10 -3.88
C LEU A 171 -5.96 5.00 -3.69
N PHE A 172 -5.73 5.49 -2.47
CA PHE A 172 -4.54 6.28 -2.12
C PHE A 172 -3.23 5.53 -2.39
N TYR A 173 -3.25 4.19 -2.32
CA TYR A 173 -2.12 3.35 -2.70
C TYR A 173 -1.64 3.65 -4.13
N TYR A 174 -2.58 3.78 -5.09
CA TYR A 174 -2.31 3.97 -6.52
C TYR A 174 -1.95 5.40 -6.92
N GLN A 175 -1.90 6.35 -5.98
CA GLN A 175 -1.54 7.73 -6.28
C GLN A 175 -0.02 7.87 -6.42
N LEU A 176 0.50 8.03 -7.64
CA LEU A 176 1.94 8.08 -7.93
C LEU A 176 2.68 9.33 -7.40
N THR A 177 1.97 10.29 -6.83
CA THR A 177 2.51 11.62 -6.48
C THR A 177 3.32 11.58 -5.18
N ILE A 178 3.10 10.56 -4.35
CA ILE A 178 3.78 10.36 -3.07
C ILE A 178 4.41 8.97 -3.09
N PRO A 179 5.73 8.83 -2.85
CA PRO A 179 6.42 7.55 -2.78
C PRO A 179 5.81 6.62 -1.72
N LEU A 180 5.93 5.31 -1.93
CA LEU A 180 5.24 4.32 -1.09
C LEU A 180 5.71 4.37 0.38
N LEU A 181 7.00 4.62 0.59
CA LEU A 181 7.60 4.78 1.92
C LEU A 181 6.90 5.88 2.73
N TYR A 182 6.73 7.07 2.13
CA TYR A 182 6.13 8.21 2.82
C TYR A 182 4.64 8.02 3.04
N LYS A 183 3.92 7.34 2.14
CA LYS A 183 2.52 6.94 2.39
C LYS A 183 2.41 6.04 3.63
N GLY A 184 3.29 5.06 3.76
CA GLY A 184 3.35 4.15 4.91
C GLY A 184 3.61 4.91 6.22
N LEU A 185 4.64 5.78 6.23
CA LEU A 185 4.96 6.61 7.39
C LEU A 185 3.82 7.54 7.79
N LEU A 186 3.15 8.15 6.81
CA LEU A 186 2.03 9.05 7.02
C LEU A 186 0.85 8.29 7.67
N LEU A 187 0.47 7.13 7.13
CA LEU A 187 -0.61 6.30 7.68
C LEU A 187 -0.31 5.79 9.09
N VAL A 188 0.88 5.24 9.32
CA VAL A 188 1.31 4.74 10.64
C VAL A 188 1.42 5.89 11.64
N GLY A 189 1.98 7.03 11.23
CA GLY A 189 2.12 8.22 12.06
C GLY A 189 0.77 8.74 12.54
N PHE A 190 -0.21 8.90 11.64
CA PHE A 190 -1.56 9.33 12.05
C PHE A 190 -2.33 8.26 12.82
N ALA A 191 -2.14 6.97 12.51
CA ALA A 191 -2.69 5.90 13.33
C ALA A 191 -2.18 5.98 14.78
N ALA A 192 -0.88 6.22 14.98
CA ALA A 192 -0.28 6.41 16.30
C ALA A 192 -0.82 7.67 17.00
N ILE A 193 -0.87 8.81 16.30
CA ILE A 193 -1.43 10.07 16.86
C ILE A 193 -2.87 9.86 17.33
N PHE A 194 -3.73 9.29 16.47
CA PHE A 194 -5.12 9.03 16.83
C PHE A 194 -5.26 8.00 17.94
N ALA A 195 -4.42 6.95 17.96
CA ALA A 195 -4.41 5.97 19.04
C ALA A 195 -4.04 6.62 20.38
N VAL A 196 -3.00 7.46 20.43
CA VAL A 196 -2.60 8.18 21.64
C VAL A 196 -3.72 9.08 22.14
N VAL A 197 -4.34 9.87 21.25
CA VAL A 197 -5.48 10.73 21.61
C VAL A 197 -6.65 9.89 22.12
N ALA A 198 -7.00 8.80 21.43
CA ALA A 198 -8.09 7.91 21.82
C ALA A 198 -7.84 7.22 23.16
N LEU A 199 -6.61 6.74 23.42
CA LEU A 199 -6.21 6.14 24.68
C LEU A 199 -6.27 7.15 25.82
N TYR A 200 -5.77 8.37 25.60
CA TYR A 200 -5.88 9.46 26.58
C TYR A 200 -7.35 9.75 26.95
N LEU A 201 -8.22 9.91 25.94
CA LEU A 201 -9.65 10.13 26.16
C LEU A 201 -10.32 8.96 26.88
N HIS A 202 -9.98 7.72 26.49
CA HIS A 202 -10.50 6.52 27.11
C HIS A 202 -10.10 6.42 28.59
N MET A 203 -8.84 6.70 28.92
CA MET A 203 -8.36 6.71 30.30
C MET A 203 -9.04 7.78 31.13
N ARG A 204 -9.25 8.97 30.56
CA ARG A 204 -9.87 10.11 31.25
C ARG A 204 -11.35 9.93 31.52
N TYR A 205 -12.10 9.35 30.58
CA TYR A 205 -13.55 9.18 30.67
C TYR A 205 -13.99 7.77 31.06
N ARG A 206 -13.05 6.92 31.51
CA ARG A 206 -13.32 5.56 31.97
C ARG A 206 -14.38 5.47 33.08
N THR A 207 -14.64 6.57 33.78
CA THR A 207 -15.52 6.68 34.95
C THR A 207 -16.93 7.20 34.65
N VAL A 208 -17.31 7.48 33.40
CA VAL A 208 -18.72 7.76 33.09
C VAL A 208 -19.47 6.43 33.09
N SER A 209 -20.27 6.25 34.14
CA SER A 209 -21.08 5.09 34.48
C SER A 209 -21.67 4.41 33.24
N GLN A 210 -21.15 3.22 32.92
CA GLN A 210 -21.86 2.23 32.13
C GLN A 210 -23.11 1.81 32.93
N HIS A 211 -24.17 2.60 32.88
CA HIS A 211 -25.49 2.08 33.18
C HIS A 211 -25.83 1.06 32.06
N SER A 212 -25.56 -0.20 32.37
CA SER A 212 -26.26 -1.39 31.87
C SER A 212 -26.54 -1.42 30.36
N LEU A 213 -25.49 -1.53 29.55
CA LEU A 213 -25.58 -2.40 28.38
C LEU A 213 -24.78 -3.65 28.73
N GLU A 214 -25.51 -4.67 29.20
CA GLU A 214 -24.99 -6.01 29.41
C GLU A 214 -24.69 -6.60 28.03
N TYR A 215 -23.52 -6.27 27.47
CA TYR A 215 -23.08 -6.86 26.23
C TYR A 215 -22.93 -8.36 26.48
N PRO A 216 -23.62 -9.23 25.72
CA PRO A 216 -23.50 -10.66 25.93
C PRO A 216 -22.03 -11.07 25.78
N PRO A 217 -21.56 -12.09 26.53
CA PRO A 217 -20.15 -12.51 26.58
C PRO A 217 -19.57 -12.94 25.23
N VAL A 218 -20.41 -13.00 24.19
CA VAL A 218 -20.06 -13.18 22.78
C VAL A 218 -18.90 -12.26 22.38
N PHE A 219 -18.89 -10.97 22.79
CA PHE A 219 -17.82 -10.06 22.35
C PHE A 219 -16.44 -10.43 22.89
N LYS A 220 -16.32 -10.86 24.16
CA LYS A 220 -15.04 -11.29 24.76
C LYS A 220 -14.57 -12.63 24.16
N ARG A 221 -15.49 -13.56 23.91
CA ARG A 221 -15.17 -14.85 23.29
C ARG A 221 -14.74 -14.69 21.83
N THR A 222 -15.44 -13.86 21.07
CA THR A 222 -15.08 -13.55 19.68
C THR A 222 -13.72 -12.85 19.60
N MET A 223 -13.45 -11.89 20.50
CA MET A 223 -12.15 -11.21 20.51
C MET A 223 -10.99 -12.13 20.91
N GLY A 224 -11.23 -13.07 21.84
CA GLY A 224 -10.27 -14.12 22.18
C GLY A 224 -10.00 -15.10 21.03
N LEU A 225 -11.05 -15.50 20.28
CA LEU A 225 -10.91 -16.34 19.09
C LEU A 225 -10.17 -15.63 17.96
N VAL A 226 -10.48 -14.35 17.72
CA VAL A 226 -9.76 -13.53 16.74
C VAL A 226 -8.29 -13.40 17.15
N GLY A 227 -8.00 -13.14 18.42
CA GLY A 227 -6.62 -13.09 18.94
C GLY A 227 -5.87 -14.41 18.74
N ALA A 228 -6.49 -15.54 19.09
CA ALA A 228 -5.90 -16.87 18.89
C ALA A 228 -5.65 -17.18 17.40
N PHE A 229 -6.60 -16.84 16.53
CA PHE A 229 -6.45 -16.98 15.08
C PHE A 229 -5.27 -16.16 14.54
N VAL A 230 -5.16 -14.89 14.97
CA VAL A 230 -4.04 -14.02 14.59
C VAL A 230 -2.71 -14.60 15.07
N ILE A 231 -2.63 -15.11 16.30
CA ILE A 231 -1.40 -15.75 16.83
C ILE A 231 -1.04 -17.00 16.01
N CYS A 232 -2.00 -17.87 15.71
CA CYS A 232 -1.76 -19.05 14.89
C CYS A 232 -1.29 -18.69 13.47
N LEU A 233 -1.91 -17.68 12.86
CA LEU A 233 -1.53 -17.18 11.54
C LEU A 233 -0.11 -16.60 11.56
N LEU A 234 0.20 -15.75 12.55
CA LEU A 234 1.55 -15.21 12.74
C LEU A 234 2.57 -16.33 12.96
N GLY A 235 2.25 -17.35 13.76
CA GLY A 235 3.12 -18.50 13.97
C GLY A 235 3.42 -19.26 12.68
N ALA A 236 2.40 -19.56 11.88
CA ALA A 236 2.56 -20.26 10.60
C ALA A 236 3.40 -19.46 9.59
N VAL A 237 3.17 -18.14 9.50
CA VAL A 237 3.94 -17.25 8.62
C VAL A 237 5.40 -17.16 9.08
N ASN A 238 5.66 -16.97 10.37
CA ASN A 238 7.02 -16.88 10.90
C ASN A 238 7.81 -18.19 10.74
N TYR A 239 7.14 -19.36 10.87
CA TYR A 239 7.78 -20.64 10.56
C TYR A 239 8.26 -20.72 9.11
N LYS A 240 7.47 -20.21 8.16
CA LYS A 240 7.87 -20.13 6.75
C LYS A 240 9.00 -19.14 6.50
N VAL A 241 9.00 -17.99 7.16
CA VAL A 241 10.11 -17.04 7.11
C VAL A 241 11.40 -17.71 7.58
N GLN A 242 11.38 -18.40 8.73
CA GLN A 242 12.55 -19.10 9.25
C GLN A 242 13.08 -20.17 8.29
N GLN A 243 12.18 -20.91 7.62
CA GLN A 243 12.57 -21.88 6.58
C GLN A 243 13.30 -21.20 5.41
N PHE A 244 12.86 -20.02 4.98
CA PHE A 244 13.49 -19.28 3.90
C PHE A 244 14.82 -18.66 4.31
N GLU A 245 14.92 -18.12 5.52
CA GLU A 245 16.19 -17.63 6.07
C GLU A 245 17.23 -18.75 6.18
N ASP A 246 16.83 -19.96 6.60
CA ASP A 246 17.71 -21.13 6.64
C ASP A 246 18.23 -21.52 5.24
N VAL A 247 17.36 -21.47 4.22
CA VAL A 247 17.75 -21.71 2.82
C VAL A 247 18.74 -20.63 2.35
N LEU A 248 18.49 -19.35 2.64
CA LEU A 248 19.39 -18.26 2.25
C LEU A 248 20.75 -18.34 2.93
N ALA A 249 20.79 -18.72 4.21
CA ALA A 249 22.01 -18.77 5.01
C ALA A 249 22.87 -20.01 4.72
N THR A 250 22.25 -21.18 4.54
CA THR A 250 22.96 -22.47 4.46
C THR A 250 22.84 -23.18 3.11
N GLY A 251 22.01 -22.64 2.20
CA GLY A 251 21.81 -23.21 0.88
C GLY A 251 23.04 -23.08 -0.03
N LYS A 252 23.15 -24.01 -0.96
CA LYS A 252 24.20 -24.02 -1.98
C LYS A 252 23.97 -22.87 -2.96
N SER A 253 25.04 -22.12 -3.24
CA SER A 253 25.00 -20.97 -4.15
C SER A 253 24.92 -21.45 -5.60
N ILE A 254 24.04 -20.82 -6.38
CA ILE A 254 23.82 -21.06 -7.80
C ILE A 254 23.74 -19.71 -8.47
N ILE A 255 24.66 -19.41 -9.37
CA ILE A 255 24.68 -18.13 -10.10
C ILE A 255 24.09 -18.35 -11.48
N LEU A 256 23.10 -17.54 -11.83
CA LEU A 256 22.43 -17.54 -13.12
C LEU A 256 22.70 -16.25 -13.87
N GLU A 257 22.99 -16.34 -15.16
CA GLU A 257 23.13 -15.18 -16.04
C GLU A 257 21.76 -14.61 -16.38
N ILE A 258 21.64 -13.29 -16.18
CA ILE A 258 20.44 -12.51 -16.48
C ILE A 258 20.50 -12.09 -17.95
N ALA A 259 19.47 -12.42 -18.72
CA ALA A 259 19.31 -11.90 -20.07
C ALA A 259 18.97 -10.40 -20.02
N PRO A 260 19.34 -9.59 -21.03
CA PRO A 260 19.02 -8.16 -21.02
C PRO A 260 17.51 -7.94 -20.95
N VAL A 261 17.03 -7.30 -19.88
CA VAL A 261 15.63 -6.91 -19.73
C VAL A 261 15.58 -5.49 -19.18
N ASP A 262 14.61 -4.73 -19.66
CA ASP A 262 14.20 -3.45 -19.08
C ASP A 262 12.89 -3.69 -18.29
N PRO A 263 12.93 -3.81 -16.96
CA PRO A 263 11.79 -4.27 -16.21
C PRO A 263 11.38 -3.20 -15.20
N ARG A 264 10.59 -2.22 -15.62
CA ARG A 264 10.04 -1.23 -14.69
C ARG A 264 8.52 -1.33 -14.67
N SER A 265 7.98 -1.71 -13.52
CA SER A 265 6.57 -1.49 -13.21
C SER A 265 6.47 -0.33 -12.24
N LEU A 266 6.19 0.86 -12.75
CA LEU A 266 5.98 2.07 -11.94
C LEU A 266 4.82 1.94 -10.92
N MET A 267 3.91 0.98 -11.10
CA MET A 267 2.61 0.94 -10.41
C MET A 267 2.59 0.10 -9.12
N GLN A 268 3.54 -0.80 -8.91
CA GLN A 268 3.55 -1.72 -7.74
C GLN A 268 4.75 -1.54 -6.82
N GLY A 269 5.56 -0.49 -7.07
CA GLY A 269 6.85 -0.25 -6.43
C GLY A 269 8.00 -0.56 -7.38
N ASP A 270 9.20 -0.17 -6.98
CA ASP A 270 10.41 -0.37 -7.77
C ASP A 270 10.85 -1.85 -7.67
N TYR A 271 10.54 -2.62 -8.71
CA TYR A 271 11.00 -4.00 -8.85
C TYR A 271 11.49 -4.26 -10.28
N MET A 272 12.36 -5.27 -10.39
CA MET A 272 12.92 -5.76 -11.64
C MET A 272 12.49 -7.21 -11.86
N THR A 273 11.74 -7.46 -12.93
CA THR A 273 11.54 -8.79 -13.51
C THR A 273 12.82 -9.25 -14.21
N LEU A 274 13.30 -10.41 -13.81
CA LEU A 274 14.52 -11.05 -14.29
C LEU A 274 14.19 -12.09 -15.35
N HIS A 275 14.83 -12.00 -16.51
CA HIS A 275 14.90 -13.11 -17.46
C HIS A 275 16.27 -13.76 -17.39
N TYR A 276 16.32 -15.06 -17.66
CA TYR A 276 17.54 -15.85 -17.49
C TYR A 276 17.91 -16.52 -18.80
N ALA A 277 19.19 -16.41 -19.18
CA ALA A 277 19.70 -17.00 -20.41
C ALA A 277 19.46 -18.52 -20.48
N ILE A 278 19.50 -19.21 -19.32
CA ILE A 278 19.23 -20.65 -19.24
C ILE A 278 17.79 -21.02 -19.63
N LEU A 279 16.82 -20.14 -19.38
CA LEU A 279 15.42 -20.38 -19.73
C LEU A 279 15.18 -20.11 -21.23
N ASP A 280 15.90 -19.14 -21.81
CA ASP A 280 15.84 -18.87 -23.24
C ASP A 280 16.46 -20.02 -24.06
N ASP A 281 17.60 -20.58 -23.62
CA ASP A 281 18.20 -21.79 -24.22
C ASP A 281 17.22 -22.97 -24.15
N LEU A 282 16.58 -23.18 -23.01
CA LEU A 282 15.55 -24.21 -22.86
C LEU A 282 14.36 -24.02 -23.78
N GLN A 283 13.80 -22.81 -23.85
CA GLN A 283 12.66 -22.53 -24.70
C GLN A 283 13.01 -22.80 -26.18
N SER A 284 14.21 -22.43 -26.62
CA SER A 284 14.68 -22.72 -27.98
C SER A 284 14.79 -24.23 -28.28
N ARG A 285 15.20 -25.03 -27.28
CA ARG A 285 15.28 -26.50 -27.40
C ARG A 285 13.92 -27.17 -27.33
N THR A 286 13.00 -26.65 -26.51
CA THR A 286 11.64 -27.19 -26.36
C THR A 286 10.72 -26.84 -27.53
N GLU A 287 10.90 -25.69 -28.19
CA GLU A 287 10.17 -25.36 -29.43
C GLU A 287 10.49 -26.34 -30.59
N LEU A 288 11.64 -27.03 -30.52
CA LEU A 288 12.02 -28.12 -31.43
C LEU A 288 11.49 -29.50 -31.01
N LEU A 289 10.91 -29.62 -29.81
CA LEU A 289 10.46 -30.85 -29.15
C LEU A 289 9.00 -30.72 -28.69
N SER A 290 8.05 -30.60 -29.64
CA SER A 290 6.61 -30.78 -29.38
C SER A 290 6.24 -32.24 -29.66
N ASP A 291 5.61 -33.03 -28.79
CA ASP A 291 4.35 -32.80 -28.06
C ASP A 291 4.30 -33.37 -26.62
N GLU A 292 5.32 -34.08 -26.15
CA GLU A 292 5.27 -34.84 -24.88
C GLU A 292 5.30 -33.98 -23.60
N LEU A 293 5.86 -32.77 -23.65
CA LEU A 293 5.94 -31.86 -22.49
C LEU A 293 4.69 -30.99 -22.28
N LYS A 294 3.75 -30.98 -23.22
CA LYS A 294 2.60 -30.07 -23.19
C LYS A 294 1.40 -30.61 -22.40
N GLU A 295 1.30 -31.92 -22.20
CA GLU A 295 0.05 -32.51 -21.72
C GLU A 295 0.06 -32.95 -20.25
N GLU A 296 1.20 -33.20 -19.60
CA GLU A 296 1.14 -33.84 -18.27
C GLU A 296 1.87 -33.17 -17.08
N GLU A 297 2.79 -32.22 -17.25
CA GLU A 297 3.47 -31.63 -16.07
C GLU A 297 3.62 -30.09 -16.15
N GLN A 298 2.89 -29.38 -15.28
CA GLN A 298 3.01 -27.91 -15.12
C GLN A 298 4.37 -27.47 -14.53
N GLN A 299 5.26 -28.42 -14.24
CA GLN A 299 6.55 -28.23 -13.58
C GLN A 299 7.61 -29.11 -14.25
N ALA A 300 8.80 -28.56 -14.48
CA ALA A 300 9.98 -29.31 -14.90
C ALA A 300 11.15 -29.00 -13.94
N TYR A 301 12.16 -29.85 -13.95
CA TYR A 301 13.33 -29.75 -13.08
C TYR A 301 14.59 -29.72 -13.93
N LEU A 302 15.34 -28.63 -13.83
CA LEU A 302 16.58 -28.43 -14.58
C LEU A 302 17.76 -28.92 -13.77
N LEU A 303 18.46 -29.93 -14.26
CA LEU A 303 19.71 -30.38 -13.69
C LEU A 303 20.82 -29.45 -14.16
N LEU A 304 21.69 -29.07 -13.23
CA LEU A 304 22.71 -28.05 -13.46
C LEU A 304 24.12 -28.63 -13.48
N LYS A 305 25.00 -28.00 -14.25
CA LYS A 305 26.44 -28.16 -14.14
C LYS A 305 27.04 -26.84 -13.66
N LEU A 306 27.54 -26.82 -12.43
CA LEU A 306 28.17 -25.64 -11.85
C LEU A 306 29.65 -25.59 -12.23
N ASP A 307 30.14 -24.41 -12.60
CA ASP A 307 31.58 -24.16 -12.78
C ASP A 307 32.29 -23.83 -11.45
N ALA A 308 33.57 -23.46 -11.51
CA ALA A 308 34.36 -23.09 -10.34
C ALA A 308 33.85 -21.82 -9.61
N ASN A 309 33.08 -20.98 -10.29
CA ASN A 309 32.48 -19.75 -9.77
C ASN A 309 31.01 -19.95 -9.34
N ASN A 310 30.49 -21.18 -9.39
CA ASN A 310 29.07 -21.53 -9.21
C ASN A 310 28.14 -20.98 -10.31
N LEU A 311 28.68 -20.59 -11.48
CA LEU A 311 27.88 -20.25 -12.64
C LEU A 311 27.24 -21.54 -13.18
N ALA A 312 25.91 -21.52 -13.32
CA ALA A 312 25.15 -22.70 -13.68
C ALA A 312 24.90 -22.77 -15.18
N GLY A 313 25.36 -23.86 -15.80
CA GLY A 313 24.97 -24.27 -17.14
C GLY A 313 23.86 -25.33 -17.10
N LEU A 314 23.01 -25.34 -18.13
CA LEU A 314 22.02 -26.40 -18.32
C LEU A 314 22.71 -27.73 -18.63
N CYS A 315 22.40 -28.76 -17.85
CA CYS A 315 22.93 -30.12 -18.05
C CYS A 315 21.87 -31.05 -18.65
N ALA A 316 20.72 -31.17 -17.99
CA ALA A 316 19.60 -32.01 -18.41
C ALA A 316 18.27 -31.48 -17.88
N VAL A 317 17.15 -32.02 -18.38
CA VAL A 317 15.78 -31.67 -17.95
C VAL A 317 15.07 -32.94 -17.52
N SER A 318 14.35 -32.87 -16.40
CA SER A 318 13.52 -33.95 -15.86
C SER A 318 12.10 -33.45 -15.61
N GLY A 319 11.09 -34.29 -15.86
CA GLY A 319 9.69 -33.99 -15.53
C GLY A 319 9.38 -34.15 -14.03
N THR A 320 10.05 -35.11 -13.39
CA THR A 320 9.90 -35.39 -11.95
C THR A 320 11.14 -34.93 -11.15
N PRO A 321 11.01 -34.70 -9.82
CA PRO A 321 12.15 -34.36 -8.98
C PRO A 321 13.30 -35.36 -9.18
N PRO A 322 14.52 -34.90 -9.55
CA PRO A 322 15.60 -35.81 -9.90
C PRO A 322 16.10 -36.55 -8.65
N SER A 323 16.21 -37.88 -8.78
CA SER A 323 16.86 -38.75 -7.80
C SER A 323 18.23 -39.24 -8.26
N ASP A 324 18.48 -39.20 -9.57
CA ASP A 324 19.78 -39.45 -10.20
C ASP A 324 20.22 -38.18 -10.94
N PHE A 325 21.47 -37.79 -10.74
CA PHE A 325 22.07 -36.58 -11.32
C PHE A 325 23.06 -36.91 -12.45
N ALA A 326 23.34 -38.18 -12.74
CA ALA A 326 24.29 -38.61 -13.75
C ALA A 326 25.62 -37.80 -13.69
N ASP A 327 26.04 -37.19 -14.81
CA ASP A 327 27.25 -36.36 -14.91
C ASP A 327 27.03 -34.88 -14.51
N CYS A 328 25.82 -34.54 -14.04
CA CYS A 328 25.49 -33.20 -13.56
C CYS A 328 25.94 -33.00 -12.11
N THR A 329 25.83 -31.77 -11.60
CA THR A 329 26.18 -31.48 -10.20
C THR A 329 25.17 -32.15 -9.25
N PRO A 330 25.61 -33.00 -8.32
CA PRO A 330 24.69 -33.72 -7.43
C PRO A 330 23.98 -32.77 -6.47
N ASP A 331 22.76 -33.16 -6.10
CA ASP A 331 21.88 -32.49 -5.13
C ASP A 331 21.58 -31.03 -5.45
N VAL A 332 21.59 -30.67 -6.74
CA VAL A 332 21.26 -29.31 -7.20
C VAL A 332 20.41 -29.37 -8.47
N TYR A 333 19.25 -28.73 -8.41
CA TYR A 333 18.38 -28.54 -9.56
C TYR A 333 17.54 -27.27 -9.41
N LEU A 334 17.01 -26.77 -10.53
CA LEU A 334 16.06 -25.65 -10.53
C LEU A 334 14.66 -26.16 -10.89
N PRO A 335 13.68 -26.07 -9.99
CA PRO A 335 12.30 -26.29 -10.37
C PRO A 335 11.84 -25.10 -11.24
N VAL A 336 11.27 -25.38 -12.40
CA VAL A 336 10.66 -24.38 -13.30
C VAL A 336 9.20 -24.70 -13.49
N LYS A 337 8.36 -23.68 -13.63
CA LYS A 337 6.93 -23.81 -13.92
C LYS A 337 6.64 -23.36 -15.33
N TYR A 338 5.75 -24.07 -16.02
CA TYR A 338 5.25 -23.62 -17.30
C TYR A 338 4.17 -22.56 -17.10
N GLY A 339 4.45 -21.31 -17.47
CA GLY A 339 3.46 -20.24 -17.53
C GLY A 339 2.71 -20.23 -18.87
N TYR A 340 1.79 -19.29 -19.06
CA TYR A 340 0.99 -19.20 -20.30
C TYR A 340 1.83 -19.14 -21.60
N TRP A 341 3.04 -18.59 -21.55
CA TRP A 341 3.88 -18.37 -22.75
C TRP A 341 5.37 -18.68 -22.59
N ARG A 342 5.85 -18.89 -21.35
CA ARG A 342 7.28 -19.09 -21.03
C ARG A 342 7.45 -19.90 -19.76
N MET A 343 8.59 -20.60 -19.66
CA MET A 343 9.01 -21.22 -18.40
C MET A 343 9.47 -20.14 -17.40
N ARG A 344 9.18 -20.35 -16.11
CA ARG A 344 9.52 -19.41 -15.04
C ARG A 344 10.18 -20.10 -13.86
N LEU A 345 11.21 -19.47 -13.31
CA LEU A 345 11.79 -19.86 -12.02
C LEU A 345 10.94 -19.38 -10.83
N PRO A 346 11.09 -19.98 -9.65
CA PRO A 346 10.66 -19.37 -8.40
C PRO A 346 11.34 -18.00 -8.22
N SER A 347 10.55 -16.98 -7.88
CA SER A 347 11.04 -15.64 -7.55
C SER A 347 11.83 -14.96 -8.69
N GLN A 348 11.18 -14.70 -9.82
CA GLN A 348 11.76 -13.94 -10.95
C GLN A 348 11.68 -12.42 -10.78
N ASP A 349 10.97 -11.92 -9.76
CA ASP A 349 10.87 -10.50 -9.49
C ASP A 349 11.75 -10.15 -8.29
N TYR A 350 12.62 -9.15 -8.47
CA TYR A 350 13.48 -8.61 -7.43
C TYR A 350 12.99 -7.22 -7.02
N PHE A 351 12.50 -7.10 -5.78
CA PHE A 351 11.97 -5.85 -5.23
C PHE A 351 13.08 -5.07 -4.51
N PHE A 352 13.18 -3.77 -4.78
CA PHE A 352 14.15 -2.89 -4.13
C PHE A 352 13.48 -1.59 -3.66
N ALA A 353 14.21 -0.83 -2.84
CA ALA A 353 13.72 0.46 -2.38
C ALA A 353 13.51 1.43 -3.55
N GLU A 354 12.46 2.24 -3.47
CA GLU A 354 12.14 3.26 -4.47
C GLU A 354 13.33 4.22 -4.70
N GLY A 355 13.66 4.48 -5.97
CA GLY A 355 14.82 5.27 -6.38
C GLY A 355 16.12 4.48 -6.53
N LYS A 356 16.13 3.15 -6.27
CA LYS A 356 17.32 2.30 -6.48
C LYS A 356 17.36 1.60 -7.83
N GLY A 357 16.42 1.88 -8.73
CA GLY A 357 16.35 1.25 -10.05
C GLY A 357 17.65 1.34 -10.85
N ALA A 358 18.22 2.54 -10.98
CA ALA A 358 19.49 2.73 -11.72
C ALA A 358 20.66 1.95 -11.10
N TYR A 359 20.66 1.78 -9.78
CA TYR A 359 21.70 1.04 -9.07
C TYR A 359 21.62 -0.47 -9.34
N TYR A 360 20.40 -1.04 -9.40
CA TYR A 360 20.21 -2.46 -9.69
C TYR A 360 20.17 -2.79 -11.19
N ALA A 361 19.98 -1.80 -12.07
CA ALA A 361 19.98 -1.98 -13.52
C ALA A 361 21.32 -2.48 -14.09
N GLN A 362 22.41 -2.38 -13.34
CA GLN A 362 23.72 -2.91 -13.73
C GLN A 362 23.89 -4.41 -13.45
N ALA A 363 22.88 -5.08 -12.89
CA ALA A 363 22.92 -6.50 -12.60
C ALA A 363 23.04 -7.34 -13.88
N GLN A 364 23.99 -8.26 -13.90
CA GLN A 364 24.18 -9.22 -15.00
C GLN A 364 24.00 -10.66 -14.55
N TYR A 365 24.09 -10.91 -13.24
CA TYR A 365 23.87 -12.24 -12.68
C TYR A 365 22.94 -12.18 -11.46
N ALA A 366 22.26 -13.28 -11.20
CA ALA A 366 21.44 -13.49 -10.02
C ALA A 366 22.01 -14.65 -9.21
N GLU A 367 22.25 -14.43 -7.92
CA GLU A 367 22.64 -15.48 -7.00
C GLU A 367 21.41 -16.09 -6.34
N TYR A 368 21.20 -17.37 -6.58
CA TYR A 368 20.20 -18.20 -5.92
C TYR A 368 20.81 -19.10 -4.84
N ARG A 369 19.98 -19.47 -3.87
CA ARG A 369 20.30 -20.43 -2.83
C ARG A 369 19.36 -21.62 -2.93
N PHE A 370 19.94 -22.82 -3.05
CA PHE A 370 19.21 -24.08 -3.10
C PHE A 370 19.40 -24.88 -1.82
N LYS A 371 18.29 -25.35 -1.23
CA LYS A 371 18.29 -26.34 -0.15
C LYS A 371 16.97 -27.12 -0.15
N ASN A 372 17.05 -28.45 -0.14
CA ASN A 372 15.90 -29.35 -0.03
C ASN A 372 14.77 -29.05 -1.03
N GLY A 373 15.10 -28.76 -2.29
CA GLY A 373 14.13 -28.45 -3.35
C GLY A 373 13.55 -27.03 -3.31
N ILE A 374 13.95 -26.21 -2.34
CA ILE A 374 13.60 -24.78 -2.29
C ILE A 374 14.73 -23.98 -2.91
N VAL A 375 14.36 -23.09 -3.83
CA VAL A 375 15.24 -22.16 -4.54
C VAL A 375 14.79 -20.75 -4.22
N LEU A 376 15.69 -19.92 -3.68
CA LEU A 376 15.42 -18.52 -3.35
C LEU A 376 16.47 -17.61 -3.96
N LEU A 377 16.02 -16.50 -4.54
CA LEU A 377 16.88 -15.43 -5.01
C LEU A 377 17.46 -14.70 -3.80
N ALA A 378 18.79 -14.71 -3.66
CA ALA A 378 19.48 -14.10 -2.53
C ALA A 378 19.91 -12.66 -2.82
N ARG A 379 20.52 -12.41 -3.99
CA ARG A 379 20.97 -11.07 -4.41
C ARG A 379 21.27 -11.01 -5.90
N LEU A 380 21.42 -9.79 -6.39
CA LEU A 380 21.89 -9.49 -7.74
C LEU A 380 23.40 -9.25 -7.71
N LEU A 381 24.07 -9.58 -8.81
CA LEU A 381 25.51 -9.41 -8.97
C LEU A 381 25.83 -8.59 -10.22
N ASP A 382 26.89 -7.80 -10.12
CA ASP A 382 27.46 -7.06 -11.25
C ASP A 382 28.25 -7.98 -12.20
N LYS A 383 28.82 -7.38 -13.26
CA LYS A 383 29.68 -8.08 -14.24
C LYS A 383 30.90 -8.79 -13.65
N ASN A 384 31.32 -8.41 -12.44
CA ASN A 384 32.49 -8.98 -11.75
C ASN A 384 32.08 -10.00 -10.67
N LEU A 385 30.80 -10.44 -10.66
CA LEU A 385 30.22 -11.31 -9.64
C LEU A 385 30.22 -10.70 -8.22
N GLN A 386 30.25 -9.37 -8.11
CA GLN A 386 30.13 -8.66 -6.84
C GLN A 386 28.67 -8.34 -6.54
N GLY A 387 28.28 -8.45 -5.26
CA GLY A 387 26.92 -8.17 -4.83
C GLY A 387 26.54 -6.70 -4.95
N LEU A 388 25.35 -6.45 -5.48
CA LEU A 388 24.65 -5.15 -5.49
C LEU A 388 23.74 -5.03 -4.27
#